data_AF-A0A3B8L8Z4-F1
#
_entry.id   AF-A0A3B8L8Z4-F1
#
_cell.length_a   1.000
_cell.length_b   1.000
_cell.length_c   1.000
_cell.angle_alpha   90.00
_cell.angle_beta   90.00
_cell.angle_gamma   90.00
#
_symmetry.space_group_name_H-M   'P 1'
#
loop_
_entity.id
_entity.type
_entity.pdbx_description
1 polymer ?
#
loop_
_entity_poly.entity_id
_entity_poly.type
_entity_poly.pdbx_seq_one_letter_code
_entity_poly.pdbx_strand_id
1 'polypeptide(L)'
;MRTSLSLVFFICIFTYVSFVSADTPDSKSGVSPSVLRLPKGPGSLEGVGENVKVSLNMGTMAYNIGVKIPTGRNGMTPQLGLSYSSGGGTSCVGMGWKLSGIQSIERMTVRGLPKYDNTDTFTSGSGELVLVPGSPYYRVRYEGSFVRYRWHRKDAQDQQGYWTAEYPDGSIGFFGTSSEDRSLAGKVADRAGQIFGLQGTYRWYLQSKLDPNGNKIEYSYLRDGGQLYISTIRWVFKTDKTSLYTVFFKYQTNDRVDPTSDAKPGFVITTRKLLDQIIIQADGKSLRTYKLTYDAPAGLSRLTRVLQYGRDETSIHPIFFTMTYTTAASTTIKRSPITMKTGAGVNFKTGNIDLIDINGDGLPDIVDTSSSTHTFRLNQLVVDNKLQQKTHNFSQLIQNPTTTSAQLKNPKVHMLDVDGDGFTDLVDTVTQQIYRCQGNGRWES
;
A
#
# COMPACT_ATOMS: atom_id res chain seq x y z
N MET A 1 -8.24 72.91 86.38
CA MET A 1 -6.89 72.61 86.89
C MET A 1 -6.31 71.49 86.02
N ARG A 2 -5.27 71.78 85.22
CA ARG A 2 -4.34 70.87 84.48
C ARG A 2 -4.94 69.99 83.33
N THR A 3 -4.66 70.30 82.04
CA THR A 3 -3.60 69.75 81.13
C THR A 3 -3.75 68.23 80.86
N SER A 4 -3.64 67.63 79.67
CA SER A 4 -2.96 67.99 78.42
C SER A 4 -3.52 67.23 77.19
N LEU A 5 -3.14 67.74 76.02
CA LEU A 5 -3.14 67.22 74.65
C LEU A 5 -2.60 65.78 74.50
N SER A 6 -3.16 64.97 73.60
CA SER A 6 -2.44 64.46 72.41
C SER A 6 -3.30 63.61 71.46
N LEU A 7 -3.10 63.89 70.19
CA LEU A 7 -3.77 63.43 68.97
C LEU A 7 -3.12 62.13 68.47
N VAL A 8 -3.91 61.11 68.09
CA VAL A 8 -3.43 60.02 67.22
C VAL A 8 -4.44 59.79 66.11
N PHE A 9 -4.00 60.16 64.90
CA PHE A 9 -4.65 59.89 63.62
C PHE A 9 -4.20 58.50 63.16
N PHE A 10 -5.11 57.61 62.76
CA PHE A 10 -4.76 56.46 61.93
C PHE A 10 -5.74 56.33 60.76
N ILE A 11 -5.14 56.37 59.57
CA ILE A 11 -5.75 56.53 58.26
C ILE A 11 -6.18 55.15 57.73
N CYS A 12 -7.41 55.07 57.22
CA CYS A 12 -7.92 53.93 56.45
C CYS A 12 -7.18 53.82 55.11
N ILE A 13 -6.51 52.68 54.88
CA ILE A 13 -5.91 52.34 53.59
C ILE A 13 -6.94 51.56 52.76
N PHE A 14 -7.47 52.22 51.72
CA PHE A 14 -8.16 51.57 50.60
C PHE A 14 -7.11 50.99 49.65
N THR A 15 -7.05 49.67 49.49
CA THR A 15 -6.21 49.02 48.49
C THR A 15 -6.86 49.12 47.10
N TYR A 16 -6.27 49.95 46.25
CA TYR A 16 -6.46 49.95 44.80
C TYR A 16 -5.75 48.72 44.19
N VAL A 17 -6.49 47.87 43.46
CA VAL A 17 -5.89 46.81 42.63
C VAL A 17 -5.64 47.39 41.24
N SER A 18 -4.39 47.74 40.96
CA SER A 18 -3.95 48.13 39.62
C SER A 18 -3.71 46.87 38.78
N PHE A 19 -4.43 46.72 37.68
CA PHE A 19 -4.09 45.76 36.63
C PHE A 19 -2.78 46.23 35.97
N VAL A 20 -1.68 45.52 36.26
CA VAL A 20 -0.44 45.66 35.48
C VAL A 20 -0.62 44.84 34.22
N SER A 21 -0.81 45.51 33.08
CA SER A 21 -0.55 44.91 31.78
C SER A 21 0.94 44.60 31.73
N ALA A 22 1.29 43.31 31.79
CA ALA A 22 2.65 42.89 31.51
C ALA A 22 2.87 43.04 30.00
N ASP A 23 3.34 44.21 29.58
CA ASP A 23 4.02 44.35 28.29
C ASP A 23 5.22 43.39 28.32
N THR A 24 5.12 42.30 27.58
CA THR A 24 6.27 41.43 27.33
C THR A 24 7.33 42.26 26.60
N PRO A 25 8.55 42.40 27.13
CA PRO A 25 9.58 43.15 26.44
C PRO A 25 9.92 42.44 25.12
N ASP A 26 9.90 43.21 24.04
CA ASP A 26 10.33 42.77 22.72
C ASP A 26 11.73 42.14 22.82
N SER A 27 11.79 40.82 22.64
CA SER A 27 13.04 40.06 22.74
C SER A 27 13.96 40.47 21.59
N LYS A 28 14.95 41.33 21.87
CA LYS A 28 15.99 41.75 20.90
C LYS A 28 17.09 40.70 20.65
N SER A 29 16.84 39.44 20.96
CA SER A 29 17.81 38.34 20.79
C SER A 29 17.60 37.64 19.44
N GLY A 30 18.59 37.68 18.54
CA GLY A 30 18.59 37.00 17.23
C GLY A 30 18.59 35.46 17.29
N VAL A 31 18.49 34.89 18.49
CA VAL A 31 18.45 33.44 18.76
C VAL A 31 17.21 32.99 19.53
N SER A 32 16.19 33.85 19.72
CA SER A 32 14.93 33.38 20.31
C SER A 32 14.16 32.45 19.34
N PRO A 33 13.40 31.46 19.83
CA PRO A 33 12.58 30.56 19.00
C PRO A 33 11.52 31.28 18.16
N SER A 34 11.24 32.55 18.46
CA SER A 34 10.23 33.40 17.83
C SER A 34 10.83 34.41 16.83
N VAL A 35 12.12 34.35 16.52
CA VAL A 35 12.73 35.22 15.49
C VAL A 35 12.26 34.78 14.10
N LEU A 36 11.55 35.68 13.39
CA LEU A 36 11.28 35.54 11.96
C LEU A 36 12.61 35.51 11.19
N ARG A 37 13.01 34.35 10.69
CA ARG A 37 14.17 34.21 9.81
C ARG A 37 13.70 34.15 8.37
N LEU A 38 14.26 35.00 7.51
CA LEU A 38 14.09 34.88 6.07
C LEU A 38 14.82 33.62 5.58
N PRO A 39 14.25 32.88 4.61
CA PRO A 39 14.96 31.78 3.96
C PRO A 39 16.22 32.32 3.28
N LYS A 40 17.39 31.74 3.57
CA LYS A 40 18.61 32.01 2.81
C LYS A 40 18.47 31.32 1.43
N GLY A 41 18.64 32.07 0.35
CA GLY A 41 18.68 31.53 -1.02
C GLY A 41 20.10 31.47 -1.59
N PRO A 42 20.33 30.76 -2.73
CA PRO A 42 19.52 29.69 -3.29
C PRO A 42 20.04 28.32 -2.81
N GLY A 43 19.12 27.49 -2.32
CA GLY A 43 19.39 26.09 -2.00
C GLY A 43 19.60 25.26 -3.27
N SER A 44 20.47 24.27 -3.17
CA SER A 44 20.69 23.27 -4.24
C SER A 44 19.36 22.73 -4.75
N LEU A 45 19.21 22.63 -6.07
CA LEU A 45 18.13 21.87 -6.67
C LEU A 45 18.36 20.41 -6.29
N GLU A 46 17.57 19.88 -5.35
CA GLU A 46 17.67 18.48 -4.90
C GLU A 46 17.82 17.50 -6.08
N GLY A 47 18.82 16.63 -5.99
CA GLY A 47 19.23 15.73 -7.06
C GLY A 47 18.21 14.63 -7.34
N VAL A 48 18.02 14.33 -8.63
CA VAL A 48 17.03 13.37 -9.17
C VAL A 48 17.41 11.89 -8.94
N GLY A 49 18.56 11.60 -8.33
CA GLY A 49 19.13 10.25 -8.26
C GLY A 49 18.87 9.44 -6.98
N GLU A 50 18.46 10.05 -5.87
CA GLU A 50 18.53 9.42 -4.54
C GLU A 50 17.33 8.53 -4.16
N ASN A 51 16.30 8.44 -5.02
CA ASN A 51 15.03 7.79 -4.69
C ASN A 51 14.90 6.34 -5.16
N VAL A 52 15.85 5.82 -5.94
CA VAL A 52 15.85 4.40 -6.33
C VAL A 52 16.36 3.57 -5.16
N LYS A 53 15.55 2.60 -4.71
CA LYS A 53 15.93 1.64 -3.68
C LYS A 53 15.76 0.24 -4.20
N VAL A 54 16.71 -0.64 -3.90
CA VAL A 54 16.58 -2.07 -4.19
C VAL A 54 16.34 -2.80 -2.88
N SER A 55 15.28 -3.60 -2.82
CA SER A 55 15.09 -4.54 -1.72
C SER A 55 15.99 -5.74 -1.97
N LEU A 56 17.15 -5.78 -1.31
CA LEU A 56 18.15 -6.83 -1.54
C LEU A 56 17.60 -8.24 -1.30
N ASN A 57 16.74 -8.40 -0.29
CA ASN A 57 16.14 -9.70 0.04
C ASN A 57 15.02 -10.12 -0.91
N MET A 58 14.36 -9.17 -1.59
CA MET A 58 13.20 -9.45 -2.46
C MET A 58 13.54 -9.32 -3.95
N GLY A 59 14.73 -8.81 -4.30
CA GLY A 59 15.11 -8.48 -5.67
C GLY A 59 14.25 -7.40 -6.33
N THR A 60 13.42 -6.68 -5.57
CA THR A 60 12.48 -5.69 -6.12
C THR A 60 13.09 -4.29 -6.18
N MET A 61 12.77 -3.57 -7.25
CA MET A 61 13.10 -2.15 -7.39
C MET A 61 11.94 -1.31 -6.85
N ALA A 62 12.25 -0.32 -6.02
CA ALA A 62 11.32 0.67 -5.52
C ALA A 62 11.78 2.10 -5.91
N TYR A 63 10.81 2.97 -6.16
CA TYR A 63 11.06 4.39 -6.40
C TYR A 63 9.97 5.23 -5.72
N ASN A 64 10.31 6.40 -5.18
CA ASN A 64 9.34 7.30 -4.56
C ASN A 64 9.42 8.71 -5.16
N ILE A 65 8.25 9.27 -5.50
CA ILE A 65 8.06 10.67 -5.83
C ILE A 65 7.30 11.32 -4.67
N GLY A 66 8.02 12.03 -3.81
CA GLY A 66 7.40 12.75 -2.69
C GLY A 66 6.52 13.91 -3.18
N VAL A 67 5.30 14.00 -2.67
CA VAL A 67 4.41 15.13 -2.93
C VAL A 67 4.68 16.20 -1.87
N LYS A 68 5.31 17.30 -2.27
CA LYS A 68 5.69 18.39 -1.35
C LYS A 68 4.44 19.18 -0.96
N ILE A 69 4.08 19.13 0.32
CA ILE A 69 2.93 19.85 0.89
C ILE A 69 3.38 20.75 2.07
N PRO A 70 2.65 21.84 2.36
CA PRO A 70 2.90 22.66 3.54
C PRO A 70 2.80 21.88 4.84
N THR A 71 3.69 22.18 5.78
CA THR A 71 3.68 21.58 7.13
C THR A 71 2.47 22.05 7.92
N GLY A 72 1.83 21.13 8.64
CA GLY A 72 0.80 21.45 9.61
C GLY A 72 1.36 21.85 10.98
N ARG A 73 0.48 22.33 11.86
CA ARG A 73 0.80 22.66 13.25
C ARG A 73 1.22 21.40 14.01
N ASN A 74 2.23 21.51 14.88
CA ASN A 74 2.70 20.41 15.72
C ASN A 74 3.04 19.11 14.95
N GLY A 75 3.51 19.23 13.71
CA GLY A 75 3.83 18.06 12.88
C GLY A 75 2.62 17.32 12.30
N MET A 76 1.38 17.78 12.52
CA MET A 76 0.16 17.23 11.92
C MET A 76 0.07 17.56 10.42
N THR A 77 0.93 16.88 9.66
CA THR A 77 1.10 17.03 8.22
C THR A 77 0.79 15.70 7.55
N PRO A 78 -0.08 15.66 6.53
CA PRO A 78 -0.24 14.46 5.73
C PRO A 78 1.09 14.03 5.10
N GLN A 79 1.35 12.73 5.00
CA GLN A 79 2.47 12.23 4.21
C GLN A 79 1.89 11.71 2.91
N LEU A 80 2.38 12.19 1.76
CA LEU A 80 1.87 11.84 0.44
C LEU A 80 3.03 11.63 -0.54
N GLY A 81 2.87 10.67 -1.43
CA GLY A 81 3.85 10.39 -2.47
C GLY A 81 3.34 9.37 -3.47
N LEU A 82 3.99 9.26 -4.62
CA LEU A 82 3.78 8.17 -5.57
C LEU A 82 4.89 7.15 -5.33
N SER A 83 4.53 5.91 -5.02
CA SER A 83 5.50 4.84 -4.80
C SER A 83 5.39 3.79 -5.88
N TYR A 84 6.53 3.47 -6.51
CA TYR A 84 6.69 2.38 -7.45
C TYR A 84 7.27 1.14 -6.74
N SER A 85 6.83 -0.04 -7.17
CA SER A 85 7.47 -1.33 -6.92
C SER A 85 7.45 -2.16 -8.20
N SER A 86 8.57 -2.80 -8.55
CA SER A 86 8.63 -3.69 -9.72
C SER A 86 7.73 -4.92 -9.59
N GLY A 87 7.42 -5.35 -8.36
CA GLY A 87 6.42 -6.38 -8.08
C GLY A 87 5.02 -5.81 -7.80
N GLY A 88 4.80 -4.51 -8.00
CA GLY A 88 3.53 -3.85 -7.74
C GLY A 88 2.49 -4.15 -8.82
N GLY A 89 1.26 -4.42 -8.39
CA GLY A 89 0.12 -4.59 -9.30
C GLY A 89 -0.40 -3.27 -9.88
N THR A 90 -1.57 -3.34 -10.50
CA THR A 90 -2.29 -2.19 -11.04
C THR A 90 -2.99 -1.39 -9.95
N SER A 91 -2.90 -0.05 -9.99
CA SER A 91 -3.67 0.85 -9.13
C SER A 91 -4.28 2.03 -9.91
N CYS A 92 -4.89 2.98 -9.19
CA CYS A 92 -5.33 4.26 -9.77
C CYS A 92 -4.18 5.17 -10.24
N VAL A 93 -2.91 4.77 -10.07
CA VAL A 93 -1.72 5.46 -10.59
C VAL A 93 -1.02 4.63 -11.68
N GLY A 94 -1.70 3.63 -12.23
CA GLY A 94 -1.14 2.72 -13.24
C GLY A 94 -0.43 1.51 -12.65
N MET A 95 0.20 0.72 -13.52
CA MET A 95 0.91 -0.52 -13.17
C MET A 95 2.19 -0.25 -12.37
N GLY A 96 2.40 -0.98 -11.26
CA GLY A 96 3.58 -0.87 -10.41
C GLY A 96 3.57 0.34 -9.48
N TRP A 97 2.74 1.34 -9.74
CA TRP A 97 2.61 2.56 -8.95
C TRP A 97 1.42 2.48 -8.01
N LYS A 98 1.52 3.16 -6.87
CA LYS A 98 0.38 3.47 -5.99
C LYS A 98 0.55 4.84 -5.34
N LEU A 99 -0.57 5.44 -4.95
CA LEU A 99 -0.54 6.61 -4.08
C LEU A 99 -0.24 6.14 -2.64
N SER A 100 0.92 6.55 -2.13
CA SER A 100 1.37 6.28 -0.76
C SER A 100 0.85 7.34 0.21
N GLY A 101 0.71 6.96 1.48
CA GLY A 101 0.24 7.85 2.55
C GLY A 101 -1.25 7.80 2.85
N ILE A 102 -2.02 7.10 2.04
CA ILE A 102 -3.44 6.82 2.32
C ILE A 102 -3.53 5.57 3.17
N GLN A 103 -3.96 5.72 4.43
CA GLN A 103 -4.04 4.62 5.38
C GLN A 103 -5.42 3.96 5.33
N SER A 104 -5.43 2.64 5.55
CA SER A 104 -6.65 1.87 5.73
C SER A 104 -6.40 0.66 6.62
N ILE A 105 -7.49 0.10 7.15
CA ILE A 105 -7.54 -1.23 7.78
C ILE A 105 -8.45 -2.07 6.89
N GLU A 106 -8.07 -3.31 6.60
CA GLU A 106 -8.84 -4.21 5.75
C GLU A 106 -8.86 -5.63 6.28
N ARG A 107 -9.90 -6.38 5.92
CA ARG A 107 -9.95 -7.84 6.14
C ARG A 107 -8.88 -8.50 5.27
N MET A 108 -8.11 -9.40 5.86
CA MET A 108 -7.02 -10.09 5.18
C MET A 108 -7.55 -11.21 4.30
N THR A 109 -7.00 -11.33 3.09
CA THR A 109 -7.46 -12.29 2.06
C THR A 109 -6.40 -13.30 1.63
N VAL A 110 -5.23 -13.29 2.28
CA VAL A 110 -4.12 -14.19 1.94
C VAL A 110 -4.38 -15.65 2.32
N ARG A 111 -5.33 -15.90 3.24
CA ARG A 111 -5.70 -17.26 3.73
C ARG A 111 -7.14 -17.65 3.35
N GLY A 112 -7.67 -17.06 2.28
CA GLY A 112 -9.05 -17.28 1.83
C GLY A 112 -9.88 -16.00 1.81
N LEU A 113 -11.13 -16.13 1.35
CA LEU A 113 -12.07 -15.02 1.28
C LEU A 113 -12.61 -14.67 2.68
N PRO A 114 -12.91 -13.39 2.97
CA PRO A 114 -13.51 -12.99 4.23
C PRO A 114 -14.89 -13.64 4.41
N LYS A 115 -15.17 -14.13 5.61
CA LYS A 115 -16.48 -14.68 5.99
C LYS A 115 -17.44 -13.63 6.53
N TYR A 116 -16.92 -12.44 6.84
CA TYR A 116 -17.64 -11.37 7.52
C TYR A 116 -18.22 -11.85 8.84
N ASP A 117 -17.37 -12.46 9.66
CA ASP A 117 -17.67 -12.81 11.03
C ASP A 117 -16.49 -12.43 11.94
N ASN A 118 -16.54 -12.88 13.19
CA ASN A 118 -15.51 -12.58 14.20
C ASN A 118 -14.24 -13.44 14.07
N THR A 119 -14.18 -14.35 13.10
CA THR A 119 -13.02 -15.20 12.82
C THR A 119 -12.10 -14.61 11.76
N ASP A 120 -12.58 -13.61 11.00
CA ASP A 120 -11.75 -12.90 10.02
C ASP A 120 -10.58 -12.17 10.69
N THR A 121 -9.43 -12.28 10.06
CA THR A 121 -8.22 -11.52 10.42
C THR A 121 -8.17 -10.19 9.69
N PHE A 122 -7.51 -9.19 10.28
CA PHE A 122 -7.37 -7.86 9.71
C PHE A 122 -5.90 -7.54 9.42
N THR A 123 -5.65 -6.59 8.54
CA THR A 123 -4.34 -6.00 8.31
C THR A 123 -4.45 -4.50 8.24
N SER A 124 -3.40 -3.82 8.70
CA SER A 124 -3.19 -2.39 8.45
C SER A 124 -2.02 -2.21 7.49
N GLY A 125 -1.70 -0.96 7.14
CA GLY A 125 -0.48 -0.64 6.39
C GLY A 125 0.83 -1.04 7.11
N SER A 126 0.76 -1.42 8.38
CA SER A 126 1.90 -1.87 9.20
C SER A 126 1.97 -3.39 9.37
N GLY A 127 0.97 -4.15 8.91
CA GLY A 127 0.96 -5.62 8.95
C GLY A 127 -0.32 -6.23 9.52
N GLU A 128 -0.30 -7.55 9.68
CA GLU A 128 -1.39 -8.35 10.27
C GLU A 128 -1.75 -7.85 11.67
N LEU A 129 -3.03 -7.64 11.94
CA LEU A 129 -3.55 -7.24 13.24
C LEU A 129 -4.02 -8.48 14.02
N VAL A 130 -3.58 -8.58 15.28
CA VAL A 130 -3.96 -9.64 16.21
C VAL A 130 -4.66 -9.04 17.43
N LEU A 131 -5.75 -9.66 17.85
CA LEU A 131 -6.48 -9.27 19.06
C LEU A 131 -5.63 -9.56 20.30
N VAL A 132 -5.52 -8.59 21.20
CA VAL A 132 -4.85 -8.78 22.49
C VAL A 132 -5.77 -9.59 23.41
N PRO A 133 -5.32 -10.73 23.96
CA PRO A 133 -6.15 -11.55 24.86
C PRO A 133 -6.72 -10.74 26.03
N GLY A 134 -8.02 -10.91 26.30
CA GLY A 134 -8.71 -10.22 27.40
C GLY A 134 -8.93 -8.71 27.19
N SER A 135 -8.73 -8.20 25.98
CA SER A 135 -8.74 -6.76 25.69
C SER A 135 -9.51 -6.46 24.40
N PRO A 136 -10.14 -5.28 24.25
CA PRO A 136 -10.77 -4.85 23.00
C PRO A 136 -9.75 -4.35 21.96
N TYR A 137 -8.47 -4.35 22.29
CA TYR A 137 -7.41 -3.79 21.45
C TYR A 137 -6.76 -4.84 20.56
N TYR A 138 -6.43 -4.43 19.34
CA TYR A 138 -5.58 -5.14 18.41
C TYR A 138 -4.22 -4.46 18.35
N ARG A 139 -3.20 -5.25 18.01
CA ARG A 139 -1.85 -4.79 17.73
C ARG A 139 -1.32 -5.46 16.47
N VAL A 140 -0.24 -4.96 15.88
CA VAL A 140 0.39 -5.69 14.77
C VAL A 140 1.06 -6.98 15.29
N ARG A 141 1.01 -8.06 14.51
CA ARG A 141 1.54 -9.38 14.89
C ARG A 141 3.01 -9.30 15.25
N TYR A 142 3.80 -8.67 14.38
CA TYR A 142 5.20 -8.33 14.59
C TYR A 142 5.28 -6.85 14.95
N GLU A 143 5.50 -6.57 16.23
CA GLU A 143 5.41 -5.23 16.80
C GLU A 143 6.60 -4.35 16.42
N GLY A 144 6.33 -3.08 16.12
CA GLY A 144 7.36 -2.09 15.81
C GLY A 144 6.87 -0.65 15.83
N SER A 145 5.59 -0.42 15.54
CA SER A 145 4.97 0.91 15.58
C SER A 145 4.27 1.22 16.91
N PHE A 146 3.98 0.20 17.73
CA PHE A 146 3.31 0.34 19.03
C PHE A 146 1.95 1.06 18.94
N VAL A 147 1.25 0.91 17.81
CA VAL A 147 -0.08 1.50 17.60
C VAL A 147 -1.14 0.57 18.19
N ARG A 148 -2.03 1.12 19.01
CA ARG A 148 -3.18 0.39 19.55
C ARG A 148 -4.39 0.60 18.66
N TYR A 149 -4.91 -0.48 18.09
CA TYR A 149 -6.10 -0.44 17.25
C TYR A 149 -7.31 -0.92 18.04
N ARG A 150 -8.49 -0.35 17.80
CA ARG A 150 -9.75 -0.82 18.39
C ARG A 150 -10.84 -0.81 17.33
N TRP A 151 -11.54 -1.94 17.21
CA TRP A 151 -12.74 -2.03 16.38
C TRP A 151 -13.97 -1.70 17.22
N HIS A 152 -14.68 -0.65 16.81
CA HIS A 152 -15.91 -0.21 17.44
C HIS A 152 -17.09 -0.74 16.64
N ARG A 153 -17.99 -1.45 17.32
CA ARG A 153 -19.15 -2.12 16.74
C ARG A 153 -20.29 -2.08 17.74
N LYS A 154 -21.53 -2.10 17.25
CA LYS A 154 -22.73 -2.12 18.10
C LYS A 154 -22.81 -3.38 18.96
N ASP A 155 -22.54 -4.52 18.35
CA ASP A 155 -22.57 -5.84 18.96
C ASP A 155 -21.65 -6.80 18.15
N ALA A 156 -21.60 -8.07 18.53
CA ALA A 156 -20.74 -9.06 17.89
C ALA A 156 -21.18 -9.44 16.46
N GLN A 157 -22.40 -9.08 16.04
CA GLN A 157 -22.93 -9.34 14.70
C GLN A 157 -22.74 -8.13 13.76
N ASP A 158 -22.44 -6.95 14.30
CA ASP A 158 -22.10 -5.78 13.51
C ASP A 158 -20.70 -5.92 12.87
N GLN A 159 -20.71 -6.24 11.58
CA GLN A 159 -19.52 -6.40 10.72
C GLN A 159 -19.14 -5.13 9.96
N GLN A 160 -19.83 -4.02 10.23
CA GLN A 160 -19.60 -2.75 9.56
C GLN A 160 -18.73 -1.85 10.41
N GLY A 161 -19.16 -1.50 11.63
CA GLY A 161 -18.40 -0.75 12.63
C GLY A 161 -17.49 0.38 12.09
N TYR A 162 -16.48 0.73 12.88
CA TYR A 162 -15.37 1.60 12.48
C TYR A 162 -14.15 1.30 13.34
N TRP A 163 -12.97 1.77 12.93
CA TRP A 163 -11.74 1.56 13.70
C TRP A 163 -11.15 2.87 14.23
N THR A 164 -10.53 2.80 15.39
CA THR A 164 -9.61 3.83 15.88
C THR A 164 -8.20 3.26 16.00
N ALA A 165 -7.20 4.07 15.68
CA ALA A 165 -5.79 3.78 15.91
C ALA A 165 -5.19 4.86 16.82
N GLU A 166 -4.70 4.47 17.99
CA GLU A 166 -4.01 5.34 18.96
C GLU A 166 -2.50 5.20 18.75
N TYR A 167 -1.86 6.28 18.31
CA TYR A 167 -0.43 6.32 17.99
C TYR A 167 0.41 6.71 19.22
N PRO A 168 1.71 6.37 19.28
CA PRO A 168 2.59 6.72 20.39
C PRO A 168 2.76 8.23 20.63
N ASP A 169 2.55 9.05 19.60
CA ASP A 169 2.57 10.51 19.70
C ASP A 169 1.29 11.10 20.34
N GLY A 170 0.36 10.24 20.79
CA GLY A 170 -0.91 10.62 21.38
C GLY A 170 -1.99 10.99 20.37
N SER A 171 -1.66 11.01 19.07
CA SER A 171 -2.66 11.24 18.03
C SER A 171 -3.57 10.03 17.84
N ILE A 172 -4.76 10.25 17.29
CA ILE A 172 -5.74 9.20 17.01
C ILE A 172 -6.22 9.33 15.57
N GLY A 173 -6.17 8.20 14.85
CA GLY A 173 -6.75 8.05 13.52
C GLY A 173 -8.12 7.37 13.60
N PHE A 174 -9.09 7.88 12.84
CA PHE A 174 -10.45 7.37 12.72
C PHE A 174 -10.66 6.80 11.32
N PHE A 175 -10.98 5.51 11.22
CA PHE A 175 -11.06 4.77 9.97
C PHE A 175 -12.51 4.34 9.71
N GLY A 176 -13.05 4.74 8.56
CA GLY A 176 -14.43 4.51 8.17
C GLY A 176 -15.46 5.27 9.01
N THR A 177 -15.03 6.30 9.74
CA THR A 177 -15.91 7.33 10.29
C THR A 177 -15.20 8.69 10.27
N SER A 178 -15.93 9.75 9.93
CA SER A 178 -15.50 11.14 10.07
C SER A 178 -15.76 11.71 11.47
N SER A 179 -16.56 11.02 12.28
CA SER A 179 -16.87 11.45 13.65
C SER A 179 -15.73 11.08 14.61
N GLU A 180 -15.22 12.11 15.29
CA GLU A 180 -14.14 12.01 16.28
C GLU A 180 -14.64 11.57 17.67
N ASP A 181 -15.96 11.38 17.81
CA ASP A 181 -16.57 10.91 19.03
C ASP A 181 -16.16 9.46 19.29
N ARG A 182 -15.42 9.25 20.38
CA ARG A 182 -14.93 7.93 20.79
C ARG A 182 -16.03 7.06 21.41
N SER A 183 -17.21 7.63 21.65
CA SER A 183 -18.36 6.97 22.29
C SER A 183 -19.41 6.45 21.29
N LEU A 184 -19.14 6.50 19.98
CA LEU A 184 -20.08 6.09 18.92
C LEU A 184 -20.36 4.58 18.83
N ALA A 185 -20.21 3.83 19.92
CA ALA A 185 -20.72 2.46 19.99
C ALA A 185 -22.23 2.48 19.67
N GLY A 186 -22.59 2.13 18.43
CA GLY A 186 -23.97 2.04 17.97
C GLY A 186 -24.52 3.18 17.10
N LYS A 187 -23.76 4.23 16.74
CA LYS A 187 -24.18 5.17 15.67
C LYS A 187 -23.64 4.70 14.32
N VAL A 188 -24.47 4.77 13.28
CA VAL A 188 -24.09 4.37 11.91
C VAL A 188 -22.85 5.16 11.51
N ALA A 189 -21.74 4.45 11.32
CA ALA A 189 -20.51 5.03 10.81
C ALA A 189 -20.78 5.69 9.45
N ASP A 190 -20.21 6.88 9.22
CA ASP A 190 -20.22 7.52 7.91
C ASP A 190 -19.49 6.59 6.91
N ARG A 191 -20.27 5.81 6.15
CA ARG A 191 -19.75 4.81 5.20
C ARG A 191 -19.05 5.45 3.99
N ALA A 192 -18.87 6.78 3.96
CA ALA A 192 -18.11 7.45 2.91
C ALA A 192 -16.67 6.94 2.82
N GLY A 193 -16.06 6.53 3.93
CA GLY A 193 -14.71 5.95 3.97
C GLY A 193 -14.65 4.42 3.94
N GLN A 194 -15.73 3.72 3.64
CA GLN A 194 -15.80 2.25 3.74
C GLN A 194 -16.01 1.56 2.40
N ILE A 195 -15.27 0.49 2.11
CA ILE A 195 -15.60 -0.45 1.04
C ILE A 195 -16.38 -1.60 1.67
N PHE A 196 -17.63 -1.79 1.30
CA PHE A 196 -18.54 -2.73 1.95
C PHE A 196 -19.44 -3.45 0.96
N GLY A 197 -19.88 -4.64 1.33
CA GLY A 197 -20.88 -5.44 0.64
C GLY A 197 -22.09 -5.71 1.54
N LEU A 198 -22.92 -6.69 1.14
CA LEU A 198 -24.12 -7.06 1.90
C LEU A 198 -23.80 -7.65 3.29
N GLN A 199 -22.66 -8.34 3.42
CA GLN A 199 -22.28 -9.04 4.65
C GLN A 199 -21.49 -8.17 5.63
N GLY A 200 -20.91 -7.04 5.19
CA GLY A 200 -20.15 -6.16 6.06
C GLY A 200 -19.11 -5.31 5.32
N THR A 201 -18.24 -4.68 6.10
CA THR A 201 -17.18 -3.81 5.57
C THR A 201 -15.90 -4.62 5.36
N TYR A 202 -15.33 -4.50 4.16
CA TYR A 202 -14.06 -5.10 3.77
C TYR A 202 -12.87 -4.22 4.14
N ARG A 203 -12.98 -2.90 3.87
CA ARG A 203 -11.90 -1.93 4.10
C ARG A 203 -12.44 -0.62 4.68
N TRP A 204 -11.77 -0.13 5.72
CA TRP A 204 -12.01 1.16 6.37
C TRP A 204 -10.84 2.09 6.07
N TYR A 205 -11.07 3.15 5.30
CA TYR A 205 -10.07 4.18 5.04
C TYR A 205 -10.03 5.23 6.16
N LEU A 206 -8.85 5.77 6.44
CA LEU A 206 -8.67 6.89 7.37
C LEU A 206 -9.49 8.10 6.90
N GLN A 207 -10.34 8.66 7.74
CA GLN A 207 -11.16 9.85 7.45
C GLN A 207 -10.77 11.05 8.31
N SER A 208 -10.23 10.84 9.50
CA SER A 208 -9.74 11.91 10.38
C SER A 208 -8.53 11.47 11.18
N LYS A 209 -7.57 12.37 11.42
CA LYS A 209 -6.49 12.20 12.39
C LYS A 209 -6.42 13.43 13.28
N LEU A 210 -6.45 13.22 14.61
CA LEU A 210 -6.51 14.27 15.62
C LEU A 210 -5.33 14.15 16.60
N ASP A 211 -4.63 15.24 16.91
CA ASP A 211 -3.60 15.27 17.96
C ASP A 211 -4.18 15.73 19.33
N PRO A 212 -3.43 15.59 20.43
CA PRO A 212 -3.89 16.03 21.76
C PRO A 212 -4.18 17.53 21.87
N ASN A 213 -3.66 18.34 20.95
CA ASN A 213 -3.84 19.80 20.92
C ASN A 213 -5.05 20.23 20.06
N GLY A 214 -5.80 19.28 19.52
CA GLY A 214 -6.96 19.55 18.65
C GLY A 214 -6.59 19.86 17.20
N ASN A 215 -5.33 19.71 16.79
CA ASN A 215 -4.94 19.82 15.38
C ASN A 215 -5.46 18.60 14.62
N LYS A 216 -6.10 18.84 13.48
CA LYS A 216 -6.77 17.82 12.69
C LYS A 216 -6.29 17.76 11.24
N ILE A 217 -6.31 16.55 10.69
CA ILE A 217 -6.28 16.26 9.27
C ILE A 217 -7.57 15.52 8.90
N GLU A 218 -8.26 15.96 7.85
CA GLU A 218 -9.47 15.31 7.31
C GLU A 218 -9.22 14.75 5.92
N TYR A 219 -9.76 13.57 5.66
CA TYR A 219 -9.65 12.84 4.40
C TYR A 219 -11.04 12.54 3.84
N SER A 220 -11.27 12.91 2.59
CA SER A 220 -12.53 12.66 1.87
C SER A 220 -12.29 11.77 0.67
N TYR A 221 -13.28 10.95 0.32
CA TYR A 221 -13.19 9.97 -0.76
C TYR A 221 -14.28 10.18 -1.80
N LEU A 222 -13.96 9.91 -3.06
CA LEU A 222 -14.87 9.79 -4.19
C LEU A 222 -15.24 8.31 -4.34
N ARG A 223 -16.54 8.02 -4.35
CA ARG A 223 -17.07 6.68 -4.62
C ARG A 223 -17.39 6.50 -6.09
N ASP A 224 -16.98 5.37 -6.64
CA ASP A 224 -17.33 4.93 -7.98
C ASP A 224 -17.63 3.42 -7.93
N GLY A 225 -18.91 3.10 -7.90
CA GLY A 225 -19.38 1.74 -7.58
C GLY A 225 -18.85 1.25 -6.22
N GLY A 226 -18.24 0.06 -6.23
CA GLY A 226 -17.62 -0.55 -5.04
C GLY A 226 -16.24 0.02 -4.67
N GLN A 227 -15.65 0.89 -5.50
CA GLN A 227 -14.30 1.43 -5.28
C GLN A 227 -14.33 2.82 -4.63
N LEU A 228 -13.31 3.11 -3.81
CA LEU A 228 -13.06 4.44 -3.25
C LEU A 228 -11.72 5.00 -3.74
N TYR A 229 -11.75 6.28 -4.06
CA TYR A 229 -10.59 7.06 -4.48
C TYR A 229 -10.43 8.25 -3.53
N ILE A 230 -9.25 8.51 -2.98
CA ILE A 230 -9.05 9.72 -2.17
C ILE A 230 -9.36 10.95 -3.03
N SER A 231 -10.19 11.87 -2.55
CA SER A 231 -10.62 13.05 -3.31
C SER A 231 -10.03 14.34 -2.74
N THR A 232 -9.96 14.46 -1.42
CA THR A 232 -9.47 15.67 -0.77
C THR A 232 -8.83 15.37 0.57
N ILE A 233 -7.76 16.09 0.90
CA ILE A 233 -7.16 16.12 2.24
C ILE A 233 -7.10 17.57 2.72
N ARG A 234 -7.60 17.84 3.91
CA ARG A 234 -7.63 19.17 4.53
C ARG A 234 -6.90 19.15 5.86
N TRP A 235 -6.07 20.16 6.12
CA TRP A 235 -5.40 20.30 7.41
C TRP A 235 -5.12 21.77 7.72
N VAL A 236 -4.83 22.03 9.00
CA VAL A 236 -4.72 23.37 9.59
C VAL A 236 -6.01 24.15 9.41
N PHE A 237 -6.88 24.08 10.41
CA PHE A 237 -8.15 24.79 10.40
C PHE A 237 -8.02 26.16 11.07
N LYS A 238 -8.66 27.17 10.48
CA LYS A 238 -8.86 28.51 11.04
C LYS A 238 -10.01 28.46 12.05
N THR A 239 -10.20 29.56 12.80
CA THR A 239 -11.24 29.66 13.84
C THR A 239 -12.65 29.51 13.27
N ASP A 240 -12.86 29.91 12.01
CA ASP A 240 -14.11 29.74 11.26
C ASP A 240 -14.30 28.32 10.68
N LYS A 241 -13.43 27.36 11.05
CA LYS A 241 -13.39 25.97 10.57
C LYS A 241 -13.06 25.81 9.08
N THR A 242 -12.61 26.85 8.40
CA THR A 242 -12.06 26.70 7.04
C THR A 242 -10.63 26.16 7.10
N SER A 243 -10.26 25.30 6.14
CA SER A 243 -8.92 24.74 6.04
C SER A 243 -7.96 25.71 5.35
N LEU A 244 -6.83 26.00 5.98
CA LEU A 244 -5.76 26.79 5.37
C LEU A 244 -5.07 26.01 4.24
N TYR A 245 -4.88 24.69 4.41
CA TYR A 245 -4.24 23.86 3.40
C TYR A 245 -5.16 22.75 2.93
N THR A 246 -5.22 22.58 1.61
CA THR A 246 -6.05 21.55 0.96
C THR A 246 -5.26 20.88 -0.16
N VAL A 247 -5.34 19.56 -0.26
CA VAL A 247 -4.89 18.78 -1.42
C VAL A 247 -6.11 18.21 -2.12
N PHE A 248 -6.21 18.43 -3.43
CA PHE A 248 -7.23 17.81 -4.28
C PHE A 248 -6.59 16.75 -5.16
N PHE A 249 -7.26 15.60 -5.26
CA PHE A 249 -6.91 14.53 -6.18
C PHE A 249 -7.93 14.54 -7.32
N LYS A 250 -7.47 14.81 -8.53
CA LYS A 250 -8.31 14.82 -9.73
C LYS A 250 -8.02 13.57 -10.54
N TYR A 251 -9.09 12.88 -10.91
CA TYR A 251 -9.03 11.68 -11.73
C TYR A 251 -9.48 11.99 -13.15
N GLN A 252 -9.01 11.20 -14.10
CA GLN A 252 -9.46 11.27 -15.48
C GLN A 252 -10.97 11.03 -15.56
N THR A 253 -11.66 11.82 -16.39
CA THR A 253 -13.11 11.69 -16.58
C THR A 253 -13.45 10.36 -17.26
N ASN A 254 -12.69 10.01 -18.30
CA ASN A 254 -12.83 8.74 -19.01
C ASN A 254 -12.26 7.60 -18.17
N ASP A 255 -12.81 6.40 -18.38
CA ASP A 255 -12.25 5.20 -17.80
C ASP A 255 -10.92 4.86 -18.47
N ARG A 256 -10.01 4.28 -17.67
CA ARG A 256 -8.75 3.72 -18.16
C ARG A 256 -9.02 2.63 -19.19
N VAL A 257 -8.08 2.42 -20.11
CA VAL A 257 -8.20 1.40 -21.17
C VAL A 257 -8.19 -0.04 -20.62
N ASP A 258 -7.70 -0.21 -19.39
CA ASP A 258 -7.48 -1.49 -18.71
C ASP A 258 -8.13 -1.53 -17.32
N PRO A 259 -9.48 -1.47 -17.20
CA PRO A 259 -10.15 -1.58 -15.92
C PRO A 259 -9.79 -2.92 -15.26
N THR A 260 -9.48 -2.89 -13.97
CA THR A 260 -9.17 -4.10 -13.20
C THR A 260 -10.29 -4.41 -12.22
N SER A 261 -10.66 -5.68 -12.13
CA SER A 261 -11.65 -6.17 -11.18
C SER A 261 -10.97 -7.02 -10.11
N ASP A 262 -11.34 -6.80 -8.86
CA ASP A 262 -10.87 -7.56 -7.70
C ASP A 262 -12.09 -8.12 -6.95
N ALA A 263 -12.12 -9.43 -6.76
CA ALA A 263 -13.18 -10.15 -6.05
C ALA A 263 -12.73 -10.74 -4.71
N LYS A 264 -11.50 -10.44 -4.25
CA LYS A 264 -11.00 -10.83 -2.92
C LYS A 264 -11.93 -10.45 -1.75
N PRO A 265 -12.70 -9.35 -1.79
CA PRO A 265 -13.70 -9.06 -0.77
C PRO A 265 -14.89 -10.03 -0.72
N GLY A 266 -15.03 -10.97 -1.66
CA GLY A 266 -16.28 -11.73 -1.85
C GLY A 266 -17.33 -10.98 -2.67
N PHE A 267 -17.01 -9.79 -3.18
CA PHE A 267 -17.78 -9.03 -4.15
C PHE A 267 -16.83 -8.24 -5.07
N VAL A 268 -17.30 -7.87 -6.25
CA VAL A 268 -16.47 -7.24 -7.29
C VAL A 268 -16.23 -5.76 -6.97
N ILE A 269 -14.96 -5.36 -6.92
CA ILE A 269 -14.50 -3.97 -6.92
C ILE A 269 -13.80 -3.71 -8.25
N THR A 270 -14.21 -2.66 -8.96
CA THR A 270 -13.59 -2.28 -10.23
C THR A 270 -12.79 -0.98 -10.09
N THR A 271 -11.52 -1.01 -10.46
CA THR A 271 -10.68 0.18 -10.57
C THR A 271 -10.67 0.65 -12.02
N ARG A 272 -11.43 1.71 -12.32
CA ARG A 272 -11.58 2.27 -13.66
C ARG A 272 -10.95 3.66 -13.84
N LYS A 273 -10.60 4.36 -12.76
CA LYS A 273 -10.06 5.72 -12.82
C LYS A 273 -8.54 5.77 -12.63
N LEU A 274 -7.88 6.65 -13.38
CA LEU A 274 -6.48 7.03 -13.18
C LEU A 274 -6.39 8.43 -12.59
N LEU A 275 -5.45 8.63 -11.66
CA LEU A 275 -5.13 9.93 -11.07
C LEU A 275 -4.48 10.81 -12.14
N ASP A 276 -5.12 11.92 -12.47
CA ASP A 276 -4.63 12.91 -13.44
C ASP A 276 -3.74 13.95 -12.76
N GLN A 277 -4.21 14.52 -11.64
CA GLN A 277 -3.53 15.62 -10.97
C GLN A 277 -3.63 15.56 -9.45
N ILE A 278 -2.60 16.07 -8.78
CA ILE A 278 -2.59 16.40 -7.35
C ILE A 278 -2.39 17.92 -7.23
N ILE A 279 -3.41 18.62 -6.75
CA ILE A 279 -3.42 20.09 -6.65
C ILE A 279 -3.33 20.47 -5.18
N ILE A 280 -2.30 21.23 -4.81
CA ILE A 280 -2.05 21.70 -3.46
C ILE A 280 -2.45 23.17 -3.40
N GLN A 281 -3.34 23.52 -2.48
CA GLN A 281 -3.79 24.89 -2.26
C GLN A 281 -3.42 25.38 -0.86
N ALA A 282 -3.14 26.68 -0.78
CA ALA A 282 -3.01 27.45 0.45
C ALA A 282 -3.99 28.61 0.41
N ASP A 283 -4.89 28.67 1.38
CA ASP A 283 -5.95 29.66 1.52
C ASP A 283 -6.79 29.83 0.23
N GLY A 284 -7.20 28.71 -0.36
CA GLY A 284 -7.97 28.66 -1.62
C GLY A 284 -7.19 28.98 -2.89
N LYS A 285 -5.90 29.35 -2.80
CA LYS A 285 -5.04 29.65 -3.95
C LYS A 285 -4.12 28.48 -4.28
N SER A 286 -3.91 28.21 -5.57
CA SER A 286 -2.99 27.16 -6.03
C SER A 286 -1.57 27.46 -5.58
N LEU A 287 -0.95 26.48 -4.93
CA LEU A 287 0.44 26.55 -4.47
C LEU A 287 1.35 25.72 -5.38
N ARG A 288 0.88 24.52 -5.77
CA ARG A 288 1.64 23.55 -6.54
C ARG A 288 0.70 22.53 -7.15
N THR A 289 1.01 22.09 -8.36
CA THR A 289 0.25 21.03 -9.04
C THR A 289 1.19 19.96 -9.56
N TYR A 290 0.89 18.70 -9.31
CA TYR A 290 1.55 17.56 -9.94
C TYR A 290 0.62 17.00 -11.02
N LYS A 291 1.10 16.91 -12.27
CA LYS A 291 0.35 16.36 -13.40
C LYS A 291 0.99 15.06 -13.88
N LEU A 292 0.18 14.01 -13.94
CA LEU A 292 0.61 12.66 -14.28
C LEU A 292 0.31 12.39 -15.75
N THR A 293 1.24 11.74 -16.46
CA THR A 293 1.07 11.31 -17.85
C THR A 293 1.24 9.81 -17.94
N TYR A 294 0.37 9.15 -18.72
CA TYR A 294 0.35 7.71 -18.89
C TYR A 294 0.52 7.32 -20.35
N ASP A 295 1.06 6.12 -20.59
CA ASP A 295 0.93 5.41 -21.86
C ASP A 295 0.21 4.07 -21.66
N ALA A 296 -0.22 3.43 -22.76
CA ALA A 296 -0.81 2.09 -22.72
C ALA A 296 -0.58 1.24 -23.99
N PRO A 297 0.64 1.16 -24.55
CA PRO A 297 0.88 0.49 -25.83
C PRO A 297 0.62 -1.03 -25.81
N ALA A 298 0.63 -1.66 -24.63
CA ALA A 298 0.32 -3.08 -24.45
C ALA A 298 -1.06 -3.30 -23.78
N GLY A 299 -1.93 -2.29 -23.81
CA GLY A 299 -3.22 -2.35 -23.12
C GLY A 299 -3.10 -2.31 -21.60
N LEU A 300 -2.01 -1.75 -21.06
CA LEU A 300 -1.78 -1.58 -19.62
C LEU A 300 -1.39 -0.13 -19.37
N SER A 301 -2.09 0.57 -18.47
CA SER A 301 -1.80 1.97 -18.17
C SER A 301 -0.54 2.09 -17.30
N ARG A 302 0.49 2.77 -17.80
CA ARG A 302 1.79 2.94 -17.11
C ARG A 302 2.12 4.42 -16.94
N LEU A 303 2.54 4.82 -15.73
CA LEU A 303 2.93 6.21 -15.45
C LEU A 303 4.28 6.49 -16.08
N THR A 304 4.34 7.38 -17.09
CA THR A 304 5.56 7.70 -17.83
C THR A 304 6.19 9.02 -17.41
N ARG A 305 5.40 9.95 -16.85
CA ARG A 305 5.90 11.27 -16.46
C ARG A 305 5.08 11.91 -15.34
N VAL A 306 5.76 12.63 -14.45
CA VAL A 306 5.11 13.50 -13.44
C VAL A 306 5.73 14.89 -13.52
N LEU A 307 4.95 15.85 -14.01
CA LEU A 307 5.33 17.26 -14.07
C LEU A 307 4.87 17.98 -12.80
N GLN A 308 5.68 18.92 -12.32
CA GLN A 308 5.32 19.78 -11.20
C GLN A 308 5.22 21.23 -11.69
N TYR A 309 4.16 21.92 -11.30
CA TYR A 309 3.93 23.33 -11.60
C TYR A 309 3.96 24.16 -10.32
N GLY A 310 4.38 25.42 -10.46
CA GLY A 310 4.31 26.42 -9.39
C GLY A 310 2.90 27.00 -9.20
N ARG A 311 2.82 28.20 -8.64
CA ARG A 311 1.55 28.91 -8.37
C ARG A 311 0.83 29.38 -9.63
N ASP A 312 1.57 29.59 -10.72
CA ASP A 312 1.04 30.09 -11.99
C ASP A 312 0.41 29.00 -12.86
N GLU A 313 0.53 27.73 -12.45
CA GLU A 313 0.05 26.52 -13.16
C GLU A 313 0.55 26.36 -14.60
N THR A 314 1.50 27.20 -15.01
CA THR A 314 2.01 27.29 -16.38
C THR A 314 3.50 27.00 -16.43
N SER A 315 4.26 27.48 -15.44
CA SER A 315 5.70 27.23 -15.35
C SER A 315 5.98 25.86 -14.74
N ILE A 316 6.54 24.97 -15.56
CA ILE A 316 7.00 23.65 -15.13
C ILE A 316 8.28 23.83 -14.31
N HIS A 317 8.37 23.14 -13.18
CA HIS A 317 9.62 23.01 -12.45
C HIS A 317 10.66 22.26 -13.29
N PRO A 318 11.91 22.75 -13.36
CA PRO A 318 12.92 22.21 -14.28
C PRO A 318 13.28 20.75 -14.02
N ILE A 319 13.03 20.27 -12.80
CA ILE A 319 13.22 18.89 -12.39
C ILE A 319 11.87 18.19 -12.33
N PHE A 320 11.72 17.12 -13.09
CA PHE A 320 10.52 16.29 -13.13
C PHE A 320 10.87 14.83 -13.39
N PHE A 321 9.93 13.94 -13.09
CA PHE A 321 10.12 12.50 -13.21
C PHE A 321 9.75 12.00 -14.62
N THR A 322 10.55 11.08 -15.17
CA THR A 322 10.19 10.27 -16.34
C THR A 322 10.57 8.81 -16.14
N MET A 323 9.84 7.90 -16.79
CA MET A 323 10.14 6.48 -16.79
C MET A 323 9.79 5.85 -18.14
N THR A 324 10.70 5.02 -18.62
CA THR A 324 10.52 4.21 -19.81
C THR A 324 10.32 2.77 -19.41
N TYR A 325 9.36 2.11 -20.05
CA TYR A 325 9.05 0.70 -19.82
C TYR A 325 9.42 -0.10 -21.05
N THR A 326 9.96 -1.29 -20.85
CA THR A 326 10.09 -2.27 -21.92
C THR A 326 8.71 -2.55 -22.52
N THR A 327 8.60 -2.48 -23.85
CA THR A 327 7.36 -2.81 -24.54
C THR A 327 7.37 -4.27 -24.94
N ALA A 328 6.37 -5.03 -24.50
CA ALA A 328 6.13 -6.39 -25.00
C ALA A 328 5.55 -6.42 -26.43
N ALA A 329 5.22 -5.25 -27.00
CA ALA A 329 4.73 -5.09 -28.35
C ALA A 329 5.85 -5.37 -29.37
N SER A 330 6.05 -6.65 -29.69
CA SER A 330 6.80 -7.06 -30.87
C SER A 330 5.90 -6.86 -32.09
N THR A 331 6.04 -5.73 -32.78
CA THR A 331 5.33 -5.47 -34.06
C THR A 331 5.85 -6.33 -35.21
N THR A 332 6.83 -7.19 -34.96
CA THR A 332 7.24 -8.27 -35.87
C THR A 332 7.88 -9.35 -35.04
N ILE A 333 7.11 -10.37 -34.61
CA ILE A 333 7.71 -11.50 -33.91
C ILE A 333 8.63 -12.20 -34.92
N LYS A 334 9.93 -11.96 -34.83
CA LYS A 334 10.94 -12.85 -35.41
C LYS A 334 10.86 -14.17 -34.64
N ARG A 335 9.86 -15.00 -34.94
CA ARG A 335 9.74 -16.36 -34.45
C ARG A 335 10.82 -17.16 -35.16
N SER A 336 12.00 -17.21 -34.54
CA SER A 336 13.03 -18.14 -34.97
C SER A 336 12.90 -19.37 -34.08
N PRO A 337 12.80 -20.58 -34.65
CA PRO A 337 12.92 -21.78 -33.84
C PRO A 337 14.29 -21.73 -33.15
N ILE A 338 14.29 -21.66 -31.83
CA ILE A 338 15.51 -21.78 -31.04
C ILE A 338 15.76 -23.27 -30.89
N THR A 339 16.82 -23.76 -31.53
CA THR A 339 17.29 -25.11 -31.23
C THR A 339 18.07 -25.03 -29.91
N MET A 340 17.44 -25.46 -28.83
CA MET A 340 18.18 -25.76 -27.61
C MET A 340 19.08 -26.95 -27.93
N LYS A 341 20.41 -26.74 -27.96
CA LYS A 341 21.41 -27.80 -28.15
C LYS A 341 21.49 -28.66 -26.89
N THR A 342 20.38 -29.32 -26.54
CA THR A 342 20.25 -30.19 -25.37
C THR A 342 20.24 -31.64 -25.83
N GLY A 343 20.77 -32.54 -25.00
CA GLY A 343 20.86 -33.96 -25.31
C GLY A 343 19.61 -34.78 -24.99
N ALA A 344 18.50 -34.16 -24.58
CA ALA A 344 17.36 -34.86 -23.99
C ALA A 344 16.55 -35.70 -25.01
N GLY A 345 16.48 -35.30 -26.28
CA GLY A 345 15.89 -36.10 -27.36
C GLY A 345 14.44 -36.53 -27.13
N VAL A 346 13.57 -35.65 -26.63
CA VAL A 346 12.18 -35.97 -26.27
C VAL A 346 11.15 -35.54 -27.33
N ASN A 347 10.00 -36.21 -27.36
CA ASN A 347 8.88 -35.89 -28.26
C ASN A 347 7.60 -35.54 -27.49
N PHE A 348 7.37 -34.25 -27.27
CA PHE A 348 6.18 -33.71 -26.61
C PHE A 348 4.86 -34.05 -27.32
N LYS A 349 4.89 -34.41 -28.62
CA LYS A 349 3.67 -34.78 -29.37
C LYS A 349 3.07 -36.11 -28.92
N THR A 350 3.78 -36.89 -28.12
CA THR A 350 3.28 -38.17 -27.58
C THR A 350 2.16 -37.98 -26.55
N GLY A 351 2.09 -36.81 -25.90
CA GLY A 351 1.17 -36.52 -24.80
C GLY A 351 1.60 -37.10 -23.44
N ASN A 352 2.69 -37.87 -23.38
CA ASN A 352 3.22 -38.42 -22.12
C ASN A 352 4.34 -37.58 -21.50
N ILE A 353 4.75 -36.52 -22.20
CA ILE A 353 5.91 -35.69 -21.85
C ILE A 353 5.45 -34.25 -21.73
N ASP A 354 5.86 -33.59 -20.66
CA ASP A 354 5.57 -32.18 -20.42
C ASP A 354 6.73 -31.48 -19.69
N LEU A 355 6.54 -30.19 -19.43
CA LEU A 355 7.46 -29.34 -18.70
C LEU A 355 6.87 -28.91 -17.36
N ILE A 356 7.55 -29.22 -16.26
CA ILE A 356 7.18 -28.82 -14.90
C ILE A 356 8.43 -28.47 -14.10
N ASP A 357 8.36 -27.53 -13.17
CA ASP A 357 9.43 -27.31 -12.19
C ASP A 357 9.26 -28.34 -11.05
N ILE A 358 10.00 -29.45 -11.10
CA ILE A 358 9.84 -30.56 -10.14
C ILE A 358 10.73 -30.38 -8.90
N ASN A 359 11.73 -29.49 -8.95
CA ASN A 359 12.68 -29.27 -7.85
C ASN A 359 12.55 -27.88 -7.19
N GLY A 360 11.68 -27.00 -7.72
CA GLY A 360 11.42 -25.65 -7.20
C GLY A 360 12.53 -24.64 -7.51
N ASP A 361 13.33 -24.86 -8.55
CA ASP A 361 14.43 -23.94 -8.92
C ASP A 361 13.98 -22.79 -9.86
N GLY A 362 12.70 -22.78 -10.24
CA GLY A 362 12.09 -21.79 -11.12
C GLY A 362 12.30 -22.07 -12.61
N LEU A 363 12.95 -23.18 -12.98
CA LEU A 363 13.16 -23.61 -14.35
C LEU A 363 12.25 -24.81 -14.68
N PRO A 364 11.61 -24.84 -15.87
CA PRO A 364 10.82 -25.99 -16.27
C PRO A 364 11.71 -27.19 -16.61
N ASP A 365 11.55 -28.29 -15.88
CA ASP A 365 12.16 -29.60 -16.07
C ASP A 365 11.35 -30.48 -17.02
N ILE A 366 11.98 -31.49 -17.61
CA ILE A 366 11.27 -32.48 -18.44
C ILE A 366 10.76 -33.60 -17.54
N VAL A 367 9.47 -33.92 -17.66
CA VAL A 367 8.85 -35.13 -17.12
C VAL A 367 8.38 -36.03 -18.25
N ASP A 368 8.62 -37.34 -18.15
CA ASP A 368 8.17 -38.37 -19.09
C ASP A 368 7.49 -39.52 -18.35
N THR A 369 6.21 -39.72 -18.65
CA THR A 369 5.31 -40.72 -18.07
C THR A 369 4.95 -41.86 -19.02
N SER A 370 5.72 -42.02 -20.12
CA SER A 370 5.47 -43.04 -21.13
C SER A 370 5.64 -44.49 -20.63
N SER A 371 6.43 -44.68 -19.57
CA SER A 371 6.66 -45.96 -18.91
C SER A 371 6.10 -45.93 -17.49
N SER A 372 5.89 -47.10 -16.86
CA SER A 372 5.45 -47.17 -15.47
C SER A 372 6.47 -46.61 -14.47
N THR A 373 7.75 -46.55 -14.87
CA THR A 373 8.78 -45.82 -14.14
C THR A 373 8.91 -44.44 -14.78
N HIS A 374 8.26 -43.45 -14.20
CA HIS A 374 8.37 -42.07 -14.70
C HIS A 374 9.81 -41.61 -14.64
N THR A 375 10.17 -40.71 -15.57
CA THR A 375 11.52 -40.17 -15.62
C THR A 375 11.51 -38.66 -15.69
N PHE A 376 12.57 -38.08 -15.15
CA PHE A 376 12.75 -36.64 -15.06
C PHE A 376 14.12 -36.25 -15.59
N ARG A 377 14.22 -35.04 -16.14
CA ARG A 377 15.51 -34.39 -16.41
C ARG A 377 15.42 -32.94 -15.97
N LEU A 378 16.28 -32.57 -15.03
CA LEU A 378 16.30 -31.25 -14.43
C LEU A 378 16.95 -30.24 -15.37
N ASN A 379 16.37 -29.06 -15.48
CA ASN A 379 16.82 -27.96 -16.31
C ASN A 379 17.96 -27.21 -15.59
N GLN A 380 19.14 -27.21 -16.19
CA GLN A 380 20.36 -26.69 -15.58
C GLN A 380 20.87 -25.48 -16.35
N LEU A 381 20.60 -24.29 -15.82
CA LEU A 381 21.14 -23.02 -16.29
C LEU A 381 22.34 -22.59 -15.44
N VAL A 382 23.51 -22.44 -16.07
CA VAL A 382 24.69 -21.85 -15.44
C VAL A 382 24.92 -20.49 -16.06
N VAL A 383 25.03 -19.47 -15.22
CA VAL A 383 25.41 -18.11 -15.62
C VAL A 383 26.86 -17.81 -15.25
N ASP A 384 27.49 -16.89 -15.97
CA ASP A 384 28.80 -16.37 -15.63
C ASP A 384 28.71 -15.25 -14.56
N ASN A 385 29.86 -14.69 -14.18
CA ASN A 385 29.94 -13.61 -13.20
C ASN A 385 29.29 -12.30 -13.67
N LYS A 386 28.84 -12.21 -14.93
CA LYS A 386 28.10 -11.09 -15.52
C LYS A 386 26.61 -11.40 -15.71
N LEU A 387 26.12 -12.48 -15.09
CA LEU A 387 24.75 -12.98 -15.22
C LEU A 387 24.37 -13.32 -16.67
N GLN A 388 25.36 -13.64 -17.51
CA GLN A 388 25.12 -14.11 -18.88
C GLN A 388 25.08 -15.63 -18.90
N GLN A 389 24.22 -16.20 -19.74
CA GLN A 389 24.14 -17.66 -19.92
C GLN A 389 25.49 -18.22 -20.37
N LYS A 390 26.08 -19.10 -19.54
CA LYS A 390 27.31 -19.85 -19.83
C LYS A 390 26.98 -21.21 -20.43
N THR A 391 26.12 -21.99 -19.77
CA THR A 391 25.62 -23.27 -20.27
C THR A 391 24.15 -23.43 -19.92
N HIS A 392 23.39 -24.12 -20.76
CA HIS A 392 22.00 -24.46 -20.52
C HIS A 392 21.74 -25.87 -21.07
N ASN A 393 21.52 -26.84 -20.19
CA ASN A 393 21.29 -28.23 -20.57
C ASN A 393 20.33 -28.91 -19.59
N PHE A 394 20.00 -30.17 -19.85
CA PHE A 394 19.27 -31.02 -18.92
C PHE A 394 20.21 -31.99 -18.20
N SER A 395 19.84 -32.37 -16.98
CA SER A 395 20.55 -33.38 -16.20
C SER A 395 20.58 -34.75 -16.88
N GLN A 396 21.35 -35.67 -16.30
CA GLN A 396 21.16 -37.09 -16.56
C GLN A 396 19.74 -37.52 -16.20
N LEU A 397 19.27 -38.61 -16.81
CA LEU A 397 17.94 -39.17 -16.58
C LEU A 397 17.79 -39.59 -15.11
N ILE A 398 16.77 -39.06 -14.46
CA ILE A 398 16.36 -39.44 -13.10
C ILE A 398 15.12 -40.33 -13.23
N GLN A 399 15.07 -41.42 -12.48
CA GLN A 399 13.92 -42.31 -12.46
C GLN A 399 13.14 -42.13 -11.17
N ASN A 400 11.81 -42.19 -11.27
CA ASN A 400 10.96 -42.27 -10.11
C ASN A 400 11.23 -43.58 -9.36
N PRO A 401 11.39 -43.57 -8.02
CA PRO A 401 11.71 -44.79 -7.28
C PRO A 401 10.54 -45.77 -7.25
N THR A 402 9.31 -45.27 -7.38
CA THR A 402 8.08 -46.05 -7.37
C THR A 402 7.47 -46.09 -8.77
N THR A 403 7.02 -47.27 -9.16
CA THR A 403 6.24 -47.46 -10.39
C THR A 403 4.82 -46.99 -10.20
N THR A 404 4.22 -46.40 -11.24
CA THR A 404 2.83 -45.97 -11.28
C THR A 404 2.21 -46.26 -12.65
N SER A 405 0.89 -46.39 -12.71
CA SER A 405 0.13 -46.47 -13.96
C SER A 405 -0.30 -45.10 -14.51
N ALA A 406 0.01 -44.01 -13.81
CA ALA A 406 -0.52 -42.69 -14.09
C ALA A 406 0.22 -41.99 -15.25
N GLN A 407 -0.29 -42.13 -16.47
CA GLN A 407 0.34 -41.54 -17.67
C GLN A 407 -0.33 -40.23 -18.08
N LEU A 408 0.45 -39.20 -18.42
CA LEU A 408 -0.07 -37.87 -18.80
C LEU A 408 -0.94 -37.86 -20.05
N LYS A 409 -0.77 -38.84 -20.95
CA LYS A 409 -1.66 -38.99 -22.12
C LYS A 409 -3.09 -39.34 -21.71
N ASN A 410 -3.29 -39.92 -20.53
CA ASN A 410 -4.62 -40.20 -20.00
C ASN A 410 -5.25 -38.89 -19.52
N PRO A 411 -6.40 -38.47 -20.07
CA PRO A 411 -7.05 -37.21 -19.69
C PRO A 411 -7.57 -37.17 -18.25
N LYS A 412 -7.48 -38.28 -17.50
CA LYS A 412 -7.81 -38.39 -16.07
C LYS A 412 -6.60 -38.22 -15.15
N VAL A 413 -5.41 -38.05 -15.72
CA VAL A 413 -4.17 -37.80 -15.00
C VAL A 413 -3.78 -36.34 -15.21
N HIS A 414 -3.55 -35.62 -14.12
CA HIS A 414 -3.25 -34.19 -14.15
C HIS A 414 -2.05 -33.88 -13.26
N MET A 415 -1.35 -32.81 -13.61
CA MET A 415 -0.32 -32.23 -12.77
C MET A 415 -0.85 -30.95 -12.15
N LEU A 416 -0.89 -30.89 -10.82
CA LEU A 416 -1.24 -29.69 -10.08
C LEU A 416 -0.65 -29.76 -8.67
N ASP A 417 -0.37 -28.60 -8.08
CA ASP A 417 -0.08 -28.48 -6.65
C ASP A 417 -1.40 -28.63 -5.88
N VAL A 418 -1.62 -29.78 -5.22
CA VAL A 418 -2.91 -30.10 -4.58
C VAL A 418 -3.02 -29.52 -3.18
N ASP A 419 -1.91 -29.40 -2.46
CA ASP A 419 -1.88 -28.96 -1.06
C ASP A 419 -1.31 -27.54 -0.86
N GLY A 420 -0.86 -26.90 -1.95
CA GLY A 420 -0.39 -25.51 -1.97
C GLY A 420 1.02 -25.35 -1.43
N ASP A 421 1.85 -26.39 -1.47
CA ASP A 421 3.22 -26.37 -0.94
C ASP A 421 4.25 -25.76 -1.92
N GLY A 422 3.82 -25.48 -3.15
CA GLY A 422 4.63 -24.89 -4.21
C GLY A 422 5.26 -25.91 -5.16
N PHE A 423 5.04 -27.21 -4.97
CA PHE A 423 5.52 -28.27 -5.85
C PHE A 423 4.37 -28.91 -6.64
N THR A 424 4.68 -29.37 -7.85
CA THR A 424 3.66 -29.95 -8.74
C THR A 424 3.48 -31.43 -8.44
N ASP A 425 2.30 -31.82 -7.95
CA ASP A 425 1.91 -33.22 -7.73
C ASP A 425 1.33 -33.86 -8.99
N LEU A 426 1.34 -35.20 -9.02
CA LEU A 426 0.61 -35.98 -10.02
C LEU A 426 -0.68 -36.53 -9.42
N VAL A 427 -1.80 -36.20 -10.04
CA VAL A 427 -3.13 -36.65 -9.62
C VAL A 427 -3.68 -37.64 -10.64
N ASP A 428 -3.93 -38.88 -10.20
CA ASP A 428 -4.61 -39.90 -10.99
C ASP A 428 -6.03 -40.11 -10.48
N THR A 429 -7.00 -39.54 -11.19
CA THR A 429 -8.42 -39.64 -10.83
C THR A 429 -9.04 -41.01 -11.14
N VAL A 430 -8.35 -41.89 -11.89
CA VAL A 430 -8.79 -43.27 -12.13
C VAL A 430 -8.58 -44.10 -10.87
N THR A 431 -7.39 -44.00 -10.29
CA THR A 431 -6.98 -44.77 -9.10
C THR A 431 -7.28 -44.02 -7.79
N GLN A 432 -7.68 -42.75 -7.88
CA GLN A 432 -7.88 -41.85 -6.73
C GLN A 432 -6.60 -41.68 -5.90
N GLN A 433 -5.45 -41.70 -6.58
CA GLN A 433 -4.14 -41.51 -5.95
C GLN A 433 -3.57 -40.14 -6.30
N ILE A 434 -2.85 -39.57 -5.33
CA ILE A 434 -2.05 -38.36 -5.49
C ILE A 434 -0.62 -38.76 -5.19
N TYR A 435 0.27 -38.52 -6.14
CA TYR A 435 1.69 -38.72 -5.96
C TYR A 435 2.33 -37.36 -5.74
N ARG A 436 2.77 -37.12 -4.50
CA ARG A 436 3.25 -35.83 -4.04
C ARG A 436 4.68 -35.57 -4.45
N CYS A 437 4.99 -34.33 -4.80
CA CYS A 437 6.36 -33.87 -4.96
C CYS A 437 6.82 -33.15 -3.69
N GLN A 438 8.06 -33.38 -3.25
CA GLN A 438 8.66 -32.68 -2.10
C GLN A 438 9.86 -31.82 -2.53
N GLY A 439 9.91 -31.42 -3.80
CA GLY A 439 11.06 -30.69 -4.38
C GLY A 439 12.32 -31.54 -4.55
N ASN A 440 12.21 -32.86 -4.44
CA ASN A 440 13.33 -33.80 -4.55
C ASN A 440 13.46 -34.41 -5.95
N GLY A 441 12.73 -33.88 -6.95
CA GLY A 441 12.80 -34.32 -8.34
C GLY A 441 12.15 -35.68 -8.59
N ARG A 442 11.12 -36.03 -7.82
CA ARG A 442 10.37 -37.29 -7.92
C ARG A 442 8.98 -37.16 -7.30
N TRP A 443 8.14 -38.15 -7.58
CA TRP A 443 6.79 -38.27 -7.02
C TRP A 443 6.66 -39.49 -6.11
N GLU A 444 6.10 -39.27 -4.92
CA GLU A 444 5.95 -40.26 -3.85
C GLU A 444 4.47 -40.45 -3.51
N SER A 445 4.03 -41.69 -3.27
CA SER A 445 2.62 -42.04 -2.99
C SER A 445 2.15 -41.61 -1.61
#